data_AF-A0A151BD78-F1
#
_entry.id   AF-A0A151BD78-F1
#
_cell.length_a   1.000
_cell.length_b   1.000
_cell.length_c   1.000
_cell.angle_alpha   90.00
_cell.angle_beta   90.00
_cell.angle_gamma   90.00
#
_symmetry.space_group_name_H-M   'P 1'
#
loop_
_entity.id
_entity.type
_entity.pdbx_description
1 polymer ?
#
loop_
_entity_poly.entity_id
_entity_poly.type
_entity_poly.pdbx_seq_one_letter_code
_entity_poly.pdbx_strand_id
1 'polypeptide(L)'
;MVLAGKIFRLVEDLPLSRIAEKLRGYRVEDEFEEEPYRIKLITEVLDLAVGFNSLRGVLAWDTLRFTYHRGNRIPVPRTLYVTFAFFKTAGGTFLLAVERKSIANRVANLFSQLLFISKGYIVNVSISPEKMREYHEKNPESTKVIFFDNLPVPNLDKLSLYGPDLRQTDLYSHYLTMGSIWYLVTVARSYGVTIGLTRDGVVVAFSNMDKTDFINMVASEILPLVG
;
A
#
# COMPACT_ATOMS: atom_id res chain seq x y z
N MET A 1 7.41 5.38 -14.43
CA MET A 1 7.64 4.40 -13.33
C MET A 1 6.29 4.05 -12.74
N VAL A 2 6.00 2.78 -12.50
CA VAL A 2 4.72 2.35 -11.90
C VAL A 2 4.64 2.85 -10.45
N LEU A 3 3.55 3.51 -10.06
CA LEU A 3 3.30 3.87 -8.65
C LEU A 3 2.64 2.69 -7.93
N ALA A 4 3.06 2.46 -6.70
CA ALA A 4 2.47 1.45 -5.83
C ALA A 4 2.23 2.05 -4.45
N GLY A 5 1.22 1.55 -3.77
CA GLY A 5 0.99 1.86 -2.37
C GLY A 5 0.30 0.70 -1.67
N LYS A 6 0.35 0.73 -0.35
CA LYS A 6 -0.37 -0.23 0.49
C LYS A 6 -1.15 0.49 1.57
N ILE A 7 -2.38 0.04 1.76
CA ILE A 7 -3.32 0.56 2.74
C ILE A 7 -3.25 -0.32 4.00
N PHE A 8 -3.29 0.34 5.15
CA PHE A 8 -3.32 -0.25 6.47
C PHE A 8 -4.43 0.39 7.31
N ARG A 9 -4.88 -0.31 8.34
CA ARG A 9 -5.84 0.17 9.32
C ARG A 9 -5.17 0.34 10.67
N LEU A 10 -5.49 1.40 11.39
CA LEU A 10 -5.13 1.54 12.79
C LEU A 10 -6.12 0.72 13.63
N VAL A 11 -5.60 -0.15 14.49
CA VAL A 11 -6.40 -0.95 15.42
C VAL A 11 -7.09 -0.04 16.44
N GLU A 12 -6.35 0.92 16.97
CA GLU A 12 -6.87 1.97 17.84
C GLU A 12 -7.05 3.25 17.06
N ASP A 13 -8.26 3.77 17.08
CA ASP A 13 -8.63 4.93 16.29
C ASP A 13 -8.06 6.23 16.91
N LEU A 14 -7.08 6.85 16.24
CA LEU A 14 -6.47 8.10 16.67
C LEU A 14 -6.97 9.28 15.82
N PRO A 15 -7.28 10.43 16.44
CA PRO A 15 -7.59 11.64 15.68
C PRO A 15 -6.34 12.11 14.92
N LEU A 16 -6.53 12.64 13.71
CA LEU A 16 -5.43 13.10 12.86
C LEU A 16 -4.57 14.18 13.53
N SER A 17 -5.15 14.99 14.42
CA SER A 17 -4.42 15.97 15.20
C SER A 17 -3.37 15.35 16.12
N ARG A 18 -3.68 14.23 16.80
CA ARG A 18 -2.73 13.52 17.65
C ARG A 18 -1.67 12.78 16.85
N ILE A 19 -2.04 12.22 15.70
CA ILE A 19 -1.06 11.64 14.77
C ILE A 19 -0.10 12.74 14.31
N ALA A 20 -0.62 13.90 13.92
CA ALA A 20 0.19 15.03 13.48
C ALA A 20 1.11 15.55 14.58
N GLU A 21 0.63 15.65 15.82
CA GLU A 21 1.43 16.05 16.99
C GLU A 21 2.63 15.11 17.21
N LYS A 22 2.41 13.80 17.16
CA LYS A 22 3.47 12.80 17.33
C LYS A 22 4.49 12.76 16.19
N LEU A 23 4.07 13.07 14.96
CA LEU A 23 4.94 13.01 13.78
C LEU A 23 5.64 14.34 13.49
N ARG A 24 5.13 15.46 14.00
CA ARG A 24 5.69 16.79 13.72
C ARG A 24 7.09 16.92 14.33
N GLY A 25 8.06 17.25 13.47
CA GLY A 25 9.45 17.39 13.88
C GLY A 25 10.09 16.06 14.30
N TYR A 26 9.46 14.92 13.99
CA TYR A 26 10.05 13.61 14.25
C TYR A 26 11.35 13.49 13.46
N ARG A 27 12.44 13.26 14.19
CA ARG A 27 13.77 12.99 13.68
C ARG A 27 14.53 12.12 14.67
N VAL A 28 15.07 11.02 14.18
CA VAL A 28 15.92 10.11 14.94
C VAL A 28 17.19 9.87 14.14
N GLU A 29 18.31 9.81 14.85
CA GLU A 29 19.62 9.56 14.28
C GLU A 29 20.14 8.25 14.88
N ASP A 30 20.51 7.31 14.00
CA ASP A 30 21.15 6.05 14.35
C ASP A 30 22.57 6.03 13.76
N GLU A 31 23.47 5.25 14.36
CA GLU A 31 24.81 5.04 13.81
C GLU A 31 24.99 3.57 13.43
N PHE A 32 25.52 3.33 12.23
CA PHE A 32 26.01 2.05 11.80
C PHE A 32 27.53 2.02 11.93
N GLU A 33 28.04 1.10 12.74
CA GLU A 33 29.46 0.89 12.98
C GLU A 33 29.85 -0.54 12.61
N GLU A 34 30.65 -0.68 11.55
CA GLU A 34 31.32 -1.91 11.14
C GLU A 34 32.65 -1.49 10.52
N GLU A 35 33.76 -1.66 11.24
CA GLU A 35 35.10 -1.23 10.78
C GLU A 35 35.37 -1.62 9.31
N PRO A 36 35.78 -0.68 8.43
CA PRO A 36 36.17 0.73 8.68
C PRO A 36 35.03 1.76 8.55
N TYR A 37 33.77 1.33 8.52
CA TYR A 37 32.61 2.16 8.24
C TYR A 37 31.94 2.65 9.53
N ARG A 38 31.82 3.98 9.64
CA ARG A 38 30.94 4.66 10.59
C ARG A 38 29.99 5.58 9.82
N ILE A 39 28.72 5.22 9.77
CA ILE A 39 27.72 5.89 8.94
C ILE A 39 26.56 6.33 9.82
N LYS A 40 26.27 7.63 9.80
CA LYS A 40 25.08 8.20 10.43
C LYS A 40 23.86 7.98 9.53
N LEU A 41 22.77 7.48 10.09
CA LEU A 41 21.51 7.21 9.42
C LEU A 41 20.43 8.07 10.06
N ILE A 42 19.67 8.80 9.26
CA ILE A 42 18.61 9.69 9.72
C ILE A 42 17.26 9.15 9.28
N THR A 43 16.30 9.15 10.21
CA THR A 43 14.89 8.95 9.90
C THR A 43 14.10 10.16 10.36
N GLU A 44 13.42 10.83 9.44
CA GLU A 44 12.65 12.04 9.73
C GLU A 44 11.34 12.14 8.94
N VAL A 45 10.38 12.88 9.51
CA VAL A 45 9.12 13.21 8.83
C VAL A 45 9.18 14.64 8.33
N LEU A 46 8.97 14.78 7.02
CA LEU A 46 9.02 16.03 6.26
C LEU A 46 7.63 16.37 5.70
N ASP A 47 7.43 17.66 5.36
CA ASP A 47 6.29 18.17 4.61
C ASP A 47 4.91 17.75 5.17
N LEU A 48 4.80 17.71 6.50
CA LEU A 48 3.59 17.26 7.18
C LEU A 48 2.47 18.31 7.02
N ALA A 49 1.40 17.95 6.31
CA ALA A 49 0.26 18.79 6.03
C ALA A 49 -1.04 18.16 6.56
N VAL A 50 -1.76 18.89 7.41
CA VAL A 50 -3.06 18.50 7.95
C VAL A 50 -4.17 19.12 7.10
N GLY A 51 -5.05 18.29 6.56
CA GLY A 51 -6.32 18.69 5.93
C GLY A 51 -7.52 18.25 6.78
N PHE A 52 -8.74 18.45 6.26
CA PHE A 52 -9.98 18.18 7.00
C PHE A 52 -10.10 16.72 7.48
N ASN A 53 -9.97 15.76 6.56
CA ASN A 53 -10.06 14.31 6.85
C ASN A 53 -8.79 13.55 6.44
N SER A 54 -7.68 14.25 6.23
CA SER A 54 -6.42 13.62 5.85
C SER A 54 -5.21 14.31 6.45
N LEU A 55 -4.16 13.55 6.73
CA LEU A 55 -2.84 14.04 7.11
C LEU A 55 -1.82 13.46 6.14
N ARG A 56 -1.06 14.30 5.43
CA ARG A 56 -0.08 13.86 4.41
C ARG A 56 1.33 14.26 4.84
N GLY A 57 2.33 13.50 4.42
CA GLY A 57 3.72 13.84 4.64
C GLY A 57 4.67 12.93 3.87
N VAL A 58 5.97 13.15 4.07
CA VAL A 58 7.03 12.34 3.49
C VAL A 58 7.90 11.81 4.62
N LEU A 59 8.09 10.49 4.66
CA LEU A 59 9.10 9.87 5.50
C LEU A 59 10.41 9.83 4.72
N ALA A 60 11.41 10.58 5.16
CA ALA A 60 12.80 10.42 4.73
C ALA A 60 13.48 9.42 5.64
N TRP A 61 13.88 8.28 5.09
CA TRP A 61 14.39 7.16 5.88
C TRP A 61 15.69 6.62 5.27
N ASP A 62 16.80 6.87 5.96
CA ASP A 62 18.08 6.30 5.60
C ASP A 62 18.11 4.79 5.87
N THR A 63 18.53 4.06 4.86
CA THR A 63 18.68 2.61 4.90
C THR A 63 20.03 2.23 4.34
N LEU A 64 20.58 1.12 4.83
CA LEU A 64 21.80 0.56 4.30
C LEU A 64 21.50 -0.50 3.26
N ARG A 65 22.20 -0.42 2.13
CA ARG A 65 22.31 -1.50 1.16
C ARG A 65 23.75 -1.99 1.17
N PHE A 66 23.95 -3.29 1.16
CA PHE A 66 25.27 -3.87 1.04
C PHE A 66 25.57 -4.22 -0.42
N THR A 67 26.72 -3.78 -0.90
CA THR A 67 27.26 -4.15 -2.21
C THR A 67 28.53 -4.95 -2.00
N TYR A 68 28.67 -6.04 -2.75
CA TYR A 68 29.87 -6.86 -2.70
C TYR A 68 30.81 -6.46 -3.84
N HIS A 69 32.04 -6.09 -3.51
CA HIS A 69 33.07 -5.79 -4.48
C HIS A 69 34.36 -6.53 -4.10
N ARG A 70 34.81 -7.43 -4.98
CA ARG A 70 36.03 -8.25 -4.79
C ARG A 70 36.05 -8.98 -3.43
N GLY A 71 34.91 -9.52 -3.01
CA GLY A 71 34.76 -10.24 -1.74
C GLY A 71 34.51 -9.35 -0.52
N ASN A 72 34.70 -8.03 -0.64
CA ASN A 72 34.41 -7.09 0.45
C ASN A 72 32.93 -6.68 0.44
N ARG A 73 32.32 -6.68 1.63
CA ARG A 73 30.97 -6.18 1.86
C ARG A 73 31.04 -4.69 2.16
N ILE A 74 30.47 -3.87 1.29
CA ILE A 74 30.51 -2.40 1.39
C ILE A 74 29.11 -1.90 1.74
N PRO A 75 28.91 -1.24 2.91
CA PRO A 75 27.66 -0.58 3.24
C PRO A 75 27.52 0.71 2.44
N VAL A 76 26.39 0.89 1.77
CA VAL A 76 26.06 2.08 1.00
C VAL A 76 24.77 2.68 1.57
N PRO A 77 24.82 3.87 2.18
CA PRO A 77 23.63 4.55 2.68
C PRO A 77 22.76 5.02 1.52
N ARG A 78 21.45 4.95 1.73
CA ARG A 78 20.45 5.43 0.79
C ARG A 78 19.24 5.95 1.56
N THR A 79 18.86 7.19 1.27
CA THR A 79 17.61 7.77 1.74
C THR A 79 16.43 7.29 0.87
N LEU A 80 15.41 6.74 1.51
CA LEU A 80 14.12 6.45 0.90
C LEU A 80 13.15 7.58 1.24
N TYR A 81 12.48 8.12 0.22
CA TYR A 81 11.44 9.14 0.39
C TYR A 81 10.07 8.50 0.17
N VAL A 82 9.43 8.11 1.26
CA VAL A 82 8.13 7.44 1.24
C VAL A 82 7.03 8.45 1.53
N THR A 83 6.25 8.78 0.51
CA THR A 83 5.05 9.60 0.69
C THR A 83 3.99 8.78 1.42
N PHE A 84 3.37 9.36 2.44
CA PHE A 84 2.31 8.70 3.20
C PHE A 84 1.11 9.63 3.39
N ALA A 85 -0.05 9.02 3.65
CA ALA A 85 -1.25 9.73 4.03
C ALA A 85 -2.03 8.93 5.07
N PHE A 86 -2.45 9.59 6.15
CA PHE A 86 -3.50 9.08 7.02
C PHE A 86 -4.85 9.65 6.59
N PHE A 87 -5.89 8.83 6.69
CA PHE A 87 -7.26 9.21 6.35
C PHE A 87 -8.19 8.87 7.49
N LYS A 88 -9.03 9.83 7.88
CA LYS A 88 -10.11 9.61 8.83
C LYS A 88 -11.40 9.33 8.06
N THR A 89 -12.02 8.18 8.32
CA THR A 89 -13.33 7.83 7.77
C THR A 89 -14.26 7.39 8.91
N ALA A 90 -15.54 7.15 8.59
CA ALA A 90 -16.48 6.57 9.55
C ALA A 90 -16.06 5.17 10.02
N GLY A 91 -15.27 4.43 9.23
CA GLY A 91 -14.77 3.09 9.56
C GLY A 91 -13.49 3.08 10.40
N GLY A 92 -12.95 4.26 10.74
CA GLY A 92 -11.73 4.42 11.53
C GLY A 92 -10.64 5.19 10.78
N THR A 93 -9.39 5.01 11.22
CA THR A 93 -8.23 5.68 10.63
C THR A 93 -7.39 4.70 9.81
N PHE A 94 -7.02 5.13 8.61
CA PHE A 94 -6.26 4.33 7.65
C PHE A 94 -4.95 5.01 7.30
N LEU A 95 -3.91 4.23 7.03
CA LEU A 95 -2.62 4.68 6.52
C LEU A 95 -2.44 4.18 5.09
N LEU A 96 -2.11 5.06 4.16
CA LEU A 96 -1.54 4.74 2.86
C LEU A 96 -0.05 5.06 2.88
N ALA A 97 0.79 4.09 2.57
CA ALA A 97 2.21 4.30 2.25
C ALA A 97 2.42 4.07 0.75
N VAL A 98 2.87 5.11 0.02
CA VAL A 98 3.06 5.10 -1.44
C VAL A 98 4.45 4.52 -1.76
N GLU A 99 4.59 3.22 -1.54
CA GLU A 99 5.76 2.43 -1.89
C GLU A 99 5.39 0.96 -2.11
N ARG A 100 6.34 0.17 -2.61
CA ARG A 100 6.16 -1.29 -2.75
C ARG A 100 5.89 -1.95 -1.39
N LYS A 101 5.13 -3.05 -1.40
CA LYS A 101 4.65 -3.79 -0.21
C LYS A 101 5.71 -3.97 0.88
N SER A 102 6.94 -4.34 0.52
CA SER A 102 8.01 -4.56 1.51
C SER A 102 8.38 -3.29 2.28
N ILE A 103 8.51 -2.15 1.60
CA ILE A 103 8.81 -0.85 2.21
C ILE A 103 7.57 -0.31 2.93
N ALA A 104 6.39 -0.39 2.31
CA ALA A 104 5.15 0.04 2.93
C ALA A 104 4.86 -0.67 4.28
N ASN A 105 5.10 -1.99 4.36
CA ASN A 105 4.99 -2.75 5.61
C ASN A 105 5.97 -2.27 6.68
N ARG A 106 7.20 -1.91 6.28
CA ARG A 106 8.19 -1.36 7.22
C ARG A 106 7.76 0.02 7.73
N VAL A 107 7.20 0.86 6.86
CA VAL A 107 6.62 2.17 7.25
C VAL A 107 5.47 1.99 8.23
N ALA A 108 4.55 1.05 7.97
CA ALA A 108 3.46 0.73 8.89
C ALA A 108 3.98 0.28 10.27
N ASN A 109 5.01 -0.57 10.30
CA ASN A 109 5.64 -1.00 11.56
C ASN A 109 6.32 0.16 12.30
N LEU A 110 7.05 1.03 11.59
CA LEU A 110 7.66 2.22 12.16
C LEU A 110 6.59 3.12 12.79
N PHE A 111 5.56 3.48 12.03
CA PHE A 111 4.46 4.31 12.54
C PHE A 111 3.68 3.64 13.67
N SER A 112 3.54 2.31 13.66
CA SER A 112 2.96 1.59 14.79
C SER A 112 3.78 1.84 16.06
N GLN A 113 5.11 1.73 15.98
CA GLN A 113 5.99 1.99 17.12
C GLN A 113 5.93 3.47 17.57
N LEU A 114 5.92 4.41 16.64
CA LEU A 114 5.86 5.84 16.97
C LEU A 114 4.53 6.26 17.61
N LEU A 115 3.42 5.73 17.10
CA LEU A 115 2.10 6.13 17.54
C LEU A 115 1.66 5.38 18.80
N PHE A 116 2.01 4.11 18.93
CA PHE A 116 1.48 3.19 19.96
C PHE A 116 2.56 2.55 20.84
N ILE A 117 3.84 2.89 20.67
CA ILE A 117 4.98 2.33 21.44
C ILE A 117 5.15 0.81 21.21
N SER A 118 4.38 0.22 20.29
CA SER A 118 4.40 -1.20 19.97
C SER A 118 4.13 -1.46 18.49
N LYS A 119 4.63 -2.59 17.98
CA LYS A 119 4.31 -3.07 16.63
C LYS A 119 2.93 -3.73 16.63
N GLY A 120 2.29 -3.78 15.46
CA GLY A 120 1.02 -4.50 15.27
C GLY A 120 -0.25 -3.69 15.52
N TYR A 121 -0.15 -2.38 15.78
CA TYR A 121 -1.31 -1.48 15.89
C TYR A 121 -1.69 -0.82 14.57
N ILE A 122 -0.84 -0.94 13.56
CA ILE A 122 -1.15 -0.61 12.16
C ILE A 122 -1.10 -1.92 11.38
N VAL A 123 -2.26 -2.44 11.02
CA VAL A 123 -2.44 -3.79 10.46
C VAL A 123 -2.88 -3.74 9.01
N ASN A 124 -2.72 -4.86 8.29
CA ASN A 124 -3.23 -4.98 6.93
C ASN A 124 -4.76 -4.77 6.92
N VAL A 125 -5.23 -4.07 5.91
CA VAL A 125 -6.66 -4.06 5.58
C VAL A 125 -7.06 -5.38 4.91
N SER A 126 -8.36 -5.63 4.89
CA SER A 126 -8.96 -6.67 4.07
C SER A 126 -10.07 -6.05 3.21
N ILE A 127 -10.10 -6.42 1.93
CA ILE A 127 -11.22 -6.14 1.03
C ILE A 127 -11.90 -7.49 0.77
N SER A 128 -13.20 -7.57 1.07
CA SER A 128 -13.94 -8.81 0.91
C SER A 128 -14.05 -9.21 -0.57
N PRO A 129 -14.13 -10.51 -0.90
CA PRO A 129 -14.34 -10.98 -2.27
C PRO A 129 -15.56 -10.33 -2.93
N GLU A 130 -16.62 -10.10 -2.18
CA GLU A 130 -17.87 -9.50 -2.64
C GLU A 130 -17.65 -8.04 -3.04
N LYS A 131 -16.93 -7.25 -2.23
CA LYS A 131 -16.58 -5.87 -2.57
C LYS A 131 -15.64 -5.79 -3.77
N MET A 132 -14.68 -6.72 -3.89
CA MET A 132 -13.81 -6.81 -5.07
C MET A 132 -14.64 -7.11 -6.34
N ARG A 133 -15.57 -8.07 -6.24
CA ARG A 133 -16.49 -8.42 -7.32
C ARG A 133 -17.37 -7.24 -7.70
N GLU A 134 -18.02 -6.59 -6.74
CA GLU A 134 -18.84 -5.41 -6.99
C GLU A 134 -18.04 -4.29 -7.65
N TYR A 135 -16.79 -4.06 -7.23
CA TYR A 135 -15.94 -3.05 -7.82
C TYR A 135 -15.61 -3.38 -9.29
N HIS A 136 -15.28 -4.65 -9.57
CA HIS A 136 -15.07 -5.14 -10.93
C HIS A 136 -16.33 -5.04 -11.79
N GLU A 137 -17.48 -5.51 -11.31
CA GLU A 137 -18.75 -5.49 -12.04
C GLU A 137 -19.31 -4.07 -12.19
N LYS A 138 -18.98 -3.20 -11.23
CA LYS A 138 -18.94 -1.74 -11.31
C LYS A 138 -18.43 -1.28 -12.68
N ASN A 139 -17.30 -1.83 -13.12
CA ASN A 139 -16.41 -1.35 -14.17
C ASN A 139 -16.14 -2.40 -15.29
N PRO A 140 -17.15 -2.77 -16.09
CA PRO A 140 -17.06 -3.92 -17.01
C PRO A 140 -16.06 -3.72 -18.17
N GLU A 141 -16.02 -2.56 -18.81
CA GLU A 141 -15.28 -2.32 -20.07
C GLU A 141 -13.74 -2.16 -19.93
N SER A 142 -13.14 -2.71 -18.88
CA SER A 142 -11.79 -2.28 -18.48
C SER A 142 -10.99 -3.25 -17.62
N THR A 143 -11.54 -4.43 -17.32
CA THR A 143 -10.81 -5.40 -16.48
C THR A 143 -10.01 -6.33 -17.35
N LYS A 144 -8.69 -6.12 -17.30
CA LYS A 144 -7.72 -6.84 -18.14
C LYS A 144 -7.34 -8.20 -17.56
N VAL A 145 -7.37 -8.30 -16.22
CA VAL A 145 -6.89 -9.48 -15.50
C VAL A 145 -7.66 -9.67 -14.19
N ILE A 146 -8.05 -10.91 -13.90
CA ILE A 146 -8.63 -11.32 -12.60
C ILE A 146 -7.87 -12.53 -12.11
N PHE A 147 -7.40 -12.50 -10.86
CA PHE A 147 -6.83 -13.66 -10.18
C PHE A 147 -7.80 -14.16 -9.11
N PHE A 148 -8.03 -15.46 -9.12
CA PHE A 148 -8.80 -16.20 -8.15
C PHE A 148 -7.86 -16.99 -7.22
N ASP A 149 -8.29 -17.15 -5.97
CA ASP A 149 -7.72 -18.11 -5.02
C ASP A 149 -8.84 -18.92 -4.34
N ASN A 150 -8.47 -19.78 -3.38
CA ASN A 150 -9.39 -20.67 -2.68
C ASN A 150 -10.19 -21.60 -3.60
N LEU A 151 -9.58 -22.03 -4.71
CA LEU A 151 -10.21 -22.95 -5.65
C LEU A 151 -10.09 -24.39 -5.11
N PRO A 152 -11.13 -25.23 -5.25
CA PRO A 152 -11.14 -26.62 -4.78
C PRO A 152 -10.37 -27.54 -5.76
N VAL A 153 -9.17 -27.12 -6.19
CA VAL A 153 -8.33 -27.84 -7.14
C VAL A 153 -6.99 -28.18 -6.45
N PRO A 154 -6.67 -29.47 -6.27
CA PRO A 154 -5.40 -29.87 -5.64
C PRO A 154 -4.18 -29.26 -6.35
N ASN A 155 -3.22 -28.79 -5.55
CA ASN A 155 -1.97 -28.18 -6.02
C ASN A 155 -2.14 -26.88 -6.85
N LEU A 156 -3.28 -26.21 -6.77
CA LEU A 156 -3.53 -24.93 -7.45
C LEU A 156 -3.76 -23.79 -6.43
N ASP A 157 -2.76 -22.92 -6.27
CA ASP A 157 -2.86 -21.78 -5.35
C ASP A 157 -3.65 -20.60 -5.94
N LYS A 158 -3.43 -20.33 -7.23
CA LYS A 158 -4.01 -19.18 -7.94
C LYS A 158 -4.33 -19.55 -9.38
N LEU A 159 -5.44 -19.04 -9.89
CA LEU A 159 -5.83 -19.09 -11.30
C LEU A 159 -6.09 -17.68 -11.80
N SER A 160 -5.69 -17.37 -13.03
CA SER A 160 -5.89 -16.04 -13.61
C SER A 160 -6.62 -16.11 -14.94
N LEU A 161 -7.61 -15.23 -15.11
CA LEU A 161 -8.26 -14.96 -16.38
C LEU A 161 -7.71 -13.66 -16.97
N TYR A 162 -7.44 -13.67 -18.28
CA TYR A 162 -6.99 -12.51 -19.06
C TYR A 162 -7.92 -12.29 -20.24
N GLY A 163 -8.35 -11.06 -20.45
CA GLY A 163 -9.24 -10.72 -21.56
C GLY A 163 -9.68 -9.26 -21.50
N PRO A 164 -10.19 -8.72 -22.62
CA PRO A 164 -10.70 -7.35 -22.68
C PRO A 164 -12.05 -7.18 -21.98
N ASP A 165 -12.86 -8.25 -21.93
CA ASP A 165 -14.15 -8.29 -21.26
C ASP A 165 -14.37 -9.67 -20.61
N LEU A 166 -13.82 -9.84 -19.41
CA LEU A 166 -13.92 -11.10 -18.67
C LEU A 166 -15.32 -11.34 -18.10
N ARG A 167 -16.08 -10.29 -17.81
CA ARG A 167 -17.38 -10.37 -17.13
C ARG A 167 -18.39 -11.19 -17.95
N GLN A 168 -18.33 -11.11 -19.27
CA GLN A 168 -19.26 -11.81 -20.17
C GLN A 168 -18.91 -13.28 -20.40
N THR A 169 -17.82 -13.79 -19.81
CA THR A 169 -17.37 -15.15 -20.06
C THR A 169 -18.00 -16.15 -19.08
N ASP A 170 -18.32 -17.34 -19.58
CA ASP A 170 -18.78 -18.46 -18.72
C ASP A 170 -17.69 -18.85 -17.70
N LEU A 171 -16.42 -18.72 -18.07
CA LEU A 171 -15.28 -18.99 -17.18
C LEU A 171 -15.30 -18.06 -15.95
N TYR A 172 -15.55 -16.77 -16.12
CA TYR A 172 -15.66 -15.84 -15.00
C TYR A 172 -16.77 -16.25 -14.04
N SER A 173 -17.96 -16.52 -14.59
CA SER A 173 -19.12 -16.94 -13.79
C SER A 173 -18.86 -18.27 -13.08
N HIS A 174 -18.20 -19.22 -13.74
CA HIS A 174 -17.83 -20.52 -13.17
C HIS A 174 -16.81 -20.38 -12.03
N TYR A 175 -15.75 -19.60 -12.19
CA TYR A 175 -14.73 -19.47 -11.14
C TYR A 175 -15.23 -18.66 -9.93
N LEU A 176 -16.21 -17.77 -10.11
CA LEU A 176 -16.89 -17.10 -9.00
C LEU A 176 -17.68 -18.06 -8.08
N THR A 177 -18.16 -19.20 -8.58
CA THR A 177 -18.88 -20.17 -7.74
C THR A 177 -17.93 -21.08 -6.95
N MET A 178 -16.67 -21.16 -7.37
CA MET A 178 -15.69 -22.09 -6.79
C MET A 178 -14.61 -21.41 -5.96
N GLY A 179 -14.30 -20.14 -6.24
CA GLY A 179 -13.19 -19.43 -5.63
C GLY A 179 -13.50 -17.98 -5.31
N SER A 180 -12.49 -17.26 -4.84
CA SER A 180 -12.59 -15.85 -4.46
C SER A 180 -11.66 -14.99 -5.30
N ILE A 181 -12.11 -13.80 -5.67
CA ILE A 181 -11.24 -12.82 -6.32
C ILE A 181 -10.17 -12.37 -5.32
N TRP A 182 -8.90 -12.61 -5.66
CA TRP A 182 -7.74 -12.20 -4.87
C TRP A 182 -7.16 -10.86 -5.34
N TYR A 183 -7.09 -10.68 -6.65
CA TYR A 183 -6.46 -9.53 -7.29
C TYR A 183 -7.14 -9.20 -8.61
N LEU A 184 -7.25 -7.90 -8.90
CA LEU A 184 -7.88 -7.36 -10.10
C LEU A 184 -6.94 -6.38 -10.78
N VAL A 185 -6.89 -6.40 -12.11
CA VAL A 185 -6.40 -5.29 -12.92
C VAL A 185 -7.57 -4.67 -13.65
N THR A 186 -7.98 -3.48 -13.24
CA THR A 186 -9.14 -2.76 -13.78
C THR A 186 -8.83 -1.29 -13.99
N VAL A 187 -9.78 -0.49 -14.48
CA VAL A 187 -9.62 0.96 -14.60
C VAL A 187 -10.31 1.66 -13.45
N ALA A 188 -9.55 2.49 -12.73
CA ALA A 188 -10.09 3.40 -11.75
C ALA A 188 -10.90 4.49 -12.48
N ARG A 189 -12.22 4.47 -12.33
CA ARG A 189 -13.13 5.27 -13.17
C ARG A 189 -12.89 6.76 -13.03
N SER A 190 -12.67 7.19 -11.79
CA SER A 190 -12.58 8.62 -11.46
C SER A 190 -11.35 9.29 -12.08
N TYR A 191 -10.36 8.49 -12.51
CA TYR A 191 -9.08 8.96 -13.04
C TYR A 191 -8.71 8.36 -14.40
N GLY A 192 -9.50 7.40 -14.93
CA GLY A 192 -9.22 6.75 -16.21
C GLY A 192 -7.91 5.93 -16.24
N VAL A 193 -7.40 5.52 -15.08
CA VAL A 193 -6.08 4.87 -14.93
C VAL A 193 -6.23 3.38 -14.69
N THR A 194 -5.43 2.56 -15.39
CA THR A 194 -5.36 1.12 -15.10
C THR A 194 -4.67 0.90 -13.75
N ILE A 195 -5.36 0.23 -12.83
CA ILE A 195 -4.86 -0.12 -11.50
C ILE A 195 -4.88 -1.63 -11.26
N GLY A 196 -3.94 -2.09 -10.45
CA GLY A 196 -3.95 -3.38 -9.79
C GLY A 196 -4.39 -3.22 -8.34
N LEU A 197 -5.31 -4.08 -7.87
CA LEU A 197 -5.81 -4.06 -6.50
C LEU A 197 -5.81 -5.48 -5.91
N THR A 198 -5.20 -5.68 -4.75
CA THR A 198 -5.26 -6.94 -4.00
C THR A 198 -6.23 -6.85 -2.82
N ARG A 199 -6.73 -8.00 -2.35
CA ARG A 199 -7.54 -8.08 -1.11
C ARG A 199 -6.81 -7.53 0.13
N ASP A 200 -5.48 -7.60 0.19
CA ASP A 200 -4.67 -7.06 1.31
C ASP A 200 -4.30 -5.58 1.16
N GLY A 201 -5.01 -4.84 0.30
CA GLY A 201 -4.92 -3.39 0.14
C GLY A 201 -3.68 -2.88 -0.57
N VAL A 202 -3.02 -3.71 -1.39
CA VAL A 202 -1.98 -3.22 -2.31
C VAL A 202 -2.67 -2.64 -3.54
N VAL A 203 -2.30 -1.40 -3.88
CA VAL A 203 -2.78 -0.66 -5.04
C VAL A 203 -1.58 -0.34 -5.93
N VAL A 204 -1.69 -0.59 -7.23
CA VAL A 204 -0.62 -0.33 -8.21
C VAL A 204 -1.21 0.43 -9.39
N ALA A 205 -0.73 1.62 -9.71
CA ALA A 205 -1.13 2.35 -10.92
C ALA A 205 -0.17 2.01 -12.06
N PHE A 206 -0.70 1.38 -13.12
CA PHE A 206 0.07 0.91 -14.28
C PHE A 206 0.30 1.97 -15.35
N SER A 207 -0.33 3.14 -15.24
CA SER A 207 -0.10 4.30 -16.11
C SER A 207 0.72 5.38 -15.41
N ASN A 208 1.13 6.41 -16.18
CA ASN A 208 1.74 7.59 -15.59
C ASN A 208 0.69 8.34 -14.77
N MET A 209 0.96 8.52 -13.48
CA MET A 209 0.09 9.19 -12.52
C MET A 209 1.03 9.83 -11.49
N ASP A 210 0.73 11.04 -11.04
CA ASP A 210 1.49 11.64 -9.95
C ASP A 210 1.04 11.13 -8.58
N LYS A 211 1.85 11.39 -7.55
CA LYS A 211 1.58 10.86 -6.21
C LYS A 211 0.33 11.48 -5.57
N THR A 212 0.02 12.74 -5.88
CA THR A 212 -1.14 13.43 -5.31
C THR A 212 -2.43 12.83 -5.86
N ASP A 213 -2.48 12.64 -7.18
CA ASP A 213 -3.61 11.97 -7.86
C ASP A 213 -3.75 10.52 -7.40
N PHE A 214 -2.64 9.80 -7.23
CA PHE A 214 -2.67 8.45 -6.68
C PHE A 214 -3.27 8.40 -5.26
N ILE A 215 -2.86 9.30 -4.38
CA ILE A 215 -3.38 9.41 -3.01
C ILE A 215 -4.88 9.75 -3.03
N ASN A 216 -5.29 10.68 -3.89
CA ASN A 216 -6.69 11.08 -4.02
C ASN A 216 -7.55 9.94 -4.57
N MET A 217 -7.08 9.22 -5.59
CA MET A 217 -7.74 8.04 -6.16
C MET A 217 -7.91 6.94 -5.12
N VAL A 218 -6.85 6.62 -4.36
CA VAL A 218 -6.96 5.65 -3.27
C VAL A 218 -8.00 6.09 -2.25
N ALA A 219 -8.00 7.38 -1.88
CA ALA A 219 -8.92 7.91 -0.89
C ALA A 219 -10.39 7.87 -1.33
N SER A 220 -10.67 8.24 -2.59
CA SER A 220 -12.04 8.35 -3.09
C SER A 220 -12.63 7.04 -3.59
N GLU A 221 -11.81 6.14 -4.14
CA GLU A 221 -12.28 4.96 -4.86
C GLU A 221 -11.93 3.64 -4.17
N ILE A 222 -10.76 3.55 -3.53
CA ILE A 222 -10.28 2.28 -2.95
C ILE A 222 -10.57 2.16 -1.44
N LEU A 223 -10.38 3.22 -0.66
CA LEU A 223 -10.70 3.21 0.77
C LEU A 223 -12.16 2.81 1.08
N PRO A 224 -13.19 3.20 0.30
CA PRO A 224 -14.55 2.72 0.54
C PRO A 224 -14.73 1.20 0.43
N LEU A 225 -13.83 0.52 -0.29
CA LEU A 225 -13.83 -0.93 -0.43
C LEU A 225 -13.26 -1.61 0.82
N VAL A 226 -12.41 -0.92 1.56
CA VAL A 226 -11.80 -1.45 2.79
C VAL A 226 -12.85 -1.55 3.90
N GLY A 227 -12.85 -2.69 4.62
CA GLY A 227 -13.76 -2.98 5.74
C GLY A 227 -12.99 -3.46 6.96
#